data_AF-A0A314Y6C8-F1
#
_entry.id   AF-A0A314Y6C8-F1
#
_cell.length_a   1.000
_cell.length_b   1.000
_cell.length_c   1.000
_cell.angle_alpha   90.00
_cell.angle_beta   90.00
_cell.angle_gamma   90.00
#
_symmetry.space_group_name_H-M   'P 1'
#
loop_
_entity.id
_entity.type
_entity.pdbx_description
1 polymer ?
#
loop_
_entity_poly.entity_id
_entity_poly.type
_entity_poly.pdbx_seq_one_letter_code
_entity_poly.pdbx_strand_id
1 'polypeptide(L)'
;MGDEEGTHKFRKLLPFSENDYLGLSSHPTIGKAASKAVLEHGMGPRGSALICGYTDYHRRLEACIADLKKKEDCLLCPTGFAATMALMVALGNVGSLLAAGKTPN
;
A
#
# COMPACT_ATOMS: atom_id res chain seq x y z
N MET A 1 13.21 -47.69 -22.54
CA MET A 1 13.04 -46.27 -22.90
C MET A 1 11.55 -45.99 -22.78
N GLY A 2 11.12 -45.59 -21.59
CA GLY A 2 9.73 -45.37 -21.24
C GLY A 2 9.67 -44.00 -20.58
N ASP A 3 9.40 -42.99 -21.38
CA ASP A 3 9.41 -41.60 -20.97
C ASP A 3 8.04 -41.28 -20.37
N GLU A 4 7.90 -41.46 -19.05
CA GLU A 4 6.75 -40.95 -18.30
C GLU A 4 6.88 -39.43 -18.15
N GLU A 5 6.47 -38.69 -19.19
CA GLU A 5 6.24 -37.25 -19.11
C GLU A 5 5.07 -36.96 -18.16
N GLY A 6 5.42 -36.77 -16.89
CA GLY A 6 4.53 -36.33 -15.83
C GLY A 6 3.93 -34.95 -16.14
N THR A 7 2.80 -34.93 -16.85
CA THR A 7 2.02 -33.73 -17.05
C THR A 7 1.44 -33.29 -15.71
N HIS A 8 2.08 -32.34 -15.03
CA HIS A 8 1.55 -31.74 -13.81
C HIS A 8 0.21 -31.06 -14.10
N LYS A 9 -0.90 -31.73 -13.79
CA LYS A 9 -2.25 -31.12 -13.85
C LYS A 9 -2.39 -30.10 -12.72
N PHE A 10 -2.54 -28.82 -13.09
CA PHE A 10 -2.92 -27.78 -12.14
C PHE A 10 -4.34 -28.06 -11.61
N ARG A 11 -4.44 -28.30 -10.30
CA ARG A 11 -5.72 -28.44 -9.62
C ARG A 11 -6.23 -27.06 -9.23
N LYS A 12 -7.50 -26.77 -9.54
CA LYS A 12 -8.17 -25.56 -9.06
C LYS A 12 -8.36 -25.67 -7.55
N LEU A 13 -7.79 -24.73 -6.80
CA LEU A 13 -7.92 -24.62 -5.35
C LEU A 13 -8.70 -23.36 -5.01
N LEU A 14 -9.44 -23.40 -3.91
CA LEU A 14 -10.11 -22.24 -3.33
C LEU A 14 -9.31 -21.79 -2.10
N PRO A 15 -8.75 -20.58 -2.10
CA PRO A 15 -8.03 -20.05 -0.95
C PRO A 15 -9.03 -19.57 0.12
N PHE A 16 -8.91 -20.10 1.34
CA PHE A 16 -9.76 -19.72 2.48
C PHE A 16 -9.02 -18.86 3.54
N SER A 17 -7.74 -18.58 3.32
CA SER A 17 -6.88 -17.80 4.23
C SER A 17 -6.48 -16.44 3.64
N GLU A 18 -7.17 -15.99 2.60
CA GLU A 18 -6.92 -14.68 1.99
C GLU A 18 -7.54 -13.55 2.81
N ASN A 19 -6.90 -12.38 2.75
CA ASN A 19 -7.34 -11.18 3.44
C ASN A 19 -8.15 -10.23 2.52
N ASP A 20 -8.51 -10.67 1.32
CA ASP A 20 -9.37 -9.90 0.41
C ASP A 20 -10.85 -10.11 0.75
N TYR A 21 -11.25 -9.61 1.92
CA TYR A 21 -12.59 -9.80 2.47
C TYR A 21 -13.72 -9.28 1.59
N LEU A 22 -13.43 -8.29 0.73
CA LEU A 22 -14.41 -7.65 -0.14
C LEU A 22 -14.31 -8.11 -1.60
N GLY A 23 -13.37 -9.00 -1.93
CA GLY A 23 -13.13 -9.45 -3.30
C GLY A 23 -12.69 -8.34 -4.26
N LEU A 24 -12.08 -7.27 -3.71
CA LEU A 24 -11.74 -6.09 -4.49
C LEU A 24 -10.56 -6.34 -5.44
N SER A 25 -9.69 -7.30 -5.12
CA SER A 25 -8.56 -7.66 -5.99
C SER A 25 -9.00 -8.07 -7.40
N SER A 26 -10.16 -8.71 -7.51
CA SER A 26 -10.71 -9.22 -8.76
C SER A 26 -11.81 -8.32 -9.35
N HIS A 27 -12.09 -7.17 -8.74
CA HIS A 27 -13.18 -6.30 -9.17
C HIS A 27 -12.84 -5.61 -10.51
N PRO A 28 -13.68 -5.70 -11.55
CA PRO A 28 -13.33 -5.25 -12.91
C PRO A 28 -13.09 -3.74 -13.00
N THR A 29 -13.76 -2.94 -12.17
CA THR A 29 -13.53 -1.48 -12.11
C THR A 29 -12.14 -1.14 -11.61
N ILE A 30 -11.59 -1.92 -10.67
CA ILE A 30 -10.26 -1.70 -10.10
C ILE A 30 -9.19 -2.08 -11.13
N GLY A 31 -9.35 -3.23 -11.77
CA GLY A 31 -8.48 -3.64 -12.88
C GLY A 31 -8.42 -2.61 -14.00
N LYS A 32 -9.58 -2.12 -14.47
CA LYS A 32 -9.65 -1.06 -15.50
C LYS A 32 -8.97 0.24 -15.07
N ALA A 33 -9.19 0.68 -13.83
CA ALA A 33 -8.57 1.89 -13.30
C ALA A 33 -7.04 1.75 -13.21
N ALA A 34 -6.56 0.60 -12.74
CA ALA A 34 -5.13 0.30 -12.66
C ALA A 34 -4.49 0.25 -14.06
N SER A 35 -5.09 -0.45 -15.02
CA SER A 35 -4.60 -0.49 -16.40
C SER A 35 -4.53 0.90 -17.03
N LYS A 36 -5.56 1.73 -16.82
CA LYS A 36 -5.57 3.11 -17.32
C LYS A 36 -4.43 3.92 -16.71
N ALA A 37 -4.23 3.85 -15.39
CA ALA A 37 -3.16 4.57 -14.71
C ALA A 37 -1.77 4.15 -15.22
N VAL A 38 -1.55 2.86 -15.47
CA VAL A 38 -0.28 2.35 -16.04
C VAL A 38 -0.05 2.87 -17.46
N LEU A 39 -1.09 2.93 -18.29
CA LEU A 39 -0.97 3.47 -19.65
C LEU A 39 -0.70 4.98 -19.67
N GLU A 40 -1.29 5.74 -18.75
CA GLU A 40 -1.14 7.20 -18.69
C GLU A 40 0.17 7.64 -18.00
N HIS A 41 0.62 6.93 -16.98
CA HIS A 41 1.71 7.38 -16.09
C HIS A 41 2.87 6.38 -15.97
N GLY A 42 2.81 5.23 -16.64
CA GLY A 42 3.79 4.16 -16.53
C GLY A 42 3.60 3.28 -15.28
N MET A 43 4.50 2.31 -15.09
CA MET A 43 4.37 1.28 -14.05
C MET A 43 4.52 1.80 -12.61
N GLY A 44 4.93 3.06 -12.42
CA GLY A 44 5.01 3.68 -11.11
C GLY A 44 6.02 4.83 -11.03
N PRO A 45 6.03 5.55 -9.90
CA PRO A 45 7.03 6.56 -9.62
C PRO A 45 8.44 5.96 -9.60
N ARG A 46 9.38 6.56 -10.32
CA ARG A 46 10.79 6.09 -10.43
C ARG A 46 11.67 6.58 -9.28
N GLY A 47 11.08 6.97 -8.15
CA GLY A 47 11.78 7.57 -7.01
C GLY A 47 10.96 7.52 -5.72
N SER A 48 11.56 7.97 -4.61
CA SER A 48 10.88 8.06 -3.32
C SER A 48 9.90 9.23 -3.29
N ALA A 49 8.85 9.13 -2.45
CA ALA A 49 7.87 10.20 -2.27
C ALA A 49 8.51 11.56 -1.96
N LEU A 50 9.61 11.57 -1.19
CA LEU A 50 10.33 12.78 -0.80
C LEU A 50 11.12 13.45 -1.93
N ILE A 51 11.44 12.73 -3.02
CA ILE A 51 12.26 13.27 -4.11
C ILE A 51 11.43 13.51 -5.36
N CYS A 52 10.92 12.46 -5.98
CA CYS A 52 10.19 12.56 -7.26
C CYS A 52 9.13 11.45 -7.41
N GLY A 53 8.78 10.80 -6.31
CA GLY A 53 7.88 9.65 -6.30
C GLY A 53 6.46 9.95 -5.87
N TYR A 54 6.22 11.14 -5.33
CA TYR A 54 4.89 11.56 -4.91
C TYR A 54 4.14 12.16 -6.11
N THR A 55 2.99 11.58 -6.42
CA THR A 55 2.18 11.97 -7.59
C THR A 55 0.79 12.41 -7.16
N ASP A 56 0.04 13.06 -8.05
CA ASP A 56 -1.35 13.46 -7.76
C ASP A 56 -2.27 12.29 -7.36
N TYR A 57 -1.96 11.07 -7.82
CA TYR A 57 -2.69 9.87 -7.39
C TYR A 57 -2.48 9.54 -5.92
N HIS A 58 -1.28 9.80 -5.38
CA HIS A 58 -0.99 9.61 -3.96
C HIS A 58 -1.81 10.60 -3.13
N ARG A 59 -1.78 11.89 -3.50
CA ARG A 59 -2.58 12.94 -2.84
C ARG A 59 -4.08 12.66 -2.88
N ARG A 60 -4.60 12.25 -4.04
CA ARG A 60 -6.02 11.91 -4.20
C ARG A 60 -6.39 10.70 -3.34
N LEU A 61 -5.52 9.71 -3.25
CA LEU A 61 -5.74 8.54 -2.40
C LEU A 61 -5.73 8.91 -0.92
N GLU A 62 -4.78 9.73 -0.47
CA GLU A 62 -4.72 10.26 0.90
C GLU A 62 -5.99 11.02 1.26
N ALA A 63 -6.46 11.93 0.40
CA ALA A 63 -7.70 12.66 0.61
C ALA A 63 -8.93 11.73 0.70
N CYS A 64 -9.04 10.74 -0.20
CA CYS A 64 -10.13 9.76 -0.15
C CYS A 64 -10.11 8.92 1.12
N ILE A 65 -8.92 8.53 1.60
CA ILE A 65 -8.78 7.74 2.83
C ILE A 65 -9.10 8.60 4.06
N ALA A 66 -8.64 9.87 4.09
CA ALA A 66 -8.95 10.81 5.15
C ALA A 66 -10.47 11.03 5.28
N ASP A 67 -11.16 11.24 4.16
CA ASP A 67 -12.63 11.36 4.12
C ASP A 67 -13.32 10.07 4.59
N LEU A 68 -12.90 8.91 4.07
CA LEU A 68 -13.43 7.60 4.46
C LEU A 68 -13.27 7.33 5.97
N LYS A 69 -12.17 7.78 6.57
CA LYS A 69 -11.87 7.62 8.01
C LYS A 69 -12.37 8.79 8.86
N LYS A 70 -12.95 9.84 8.25
CA LYS A 70 -13.37 11.09 8.90
C LYS A 70 -12.24 11.72 9.73
N LYS A 71 -11.08 11.87 9.11
CA LYS A 71 -9.88 12.50 9.68
C LYS A 71 -9.48 13.72 8.85
N GLU A 72 -8.75 14.64 9.48
CA GLU A 72 -8.31 15.88 8.84
C GLU A 72 -7.29 15.62 7.73
N ASP A 73 -6.40 14.65 7.94
CA ASP A 73 -5.36 14.29 6.98
C ASP A 73 -5.00 12.79 7.06
N CYS A 74 -4.34 12.27 6.02
CA CYS A 74 -3.85 10.91 5.94
C CYS A 74 -2.48 10.87 5.26
N LEU A 75 -1.53 10.16 5.86
CA LEU A 75 -0.24 9.89 5.25
C LEU A 75 -0.19 8.47 4.70
N LEU A 76 0.06 8.32 3.40
CA LEU A 76 0.21 7.03 2.75
C LEU A 76 1.64 6.48 2.95
N CYS A 77 1.72 5.21 3.33
CA CYS A 77 2.98 4.46 3.41
C CYS A 77 2.94 3.26 2.47
N PRO A 78 4.10 2.74 2.02
CA PRO A 78 4.16 1.60 1.10
C PRO A 78 3.46 0.34 1.62
N THR A 79 3.47 0.13 2.94
CA THR A 79 2.79 -0.98 3.61
C THR A 79 2.27 -0.55 4.99
N GLY A 80 1.29 -1.29 5.52
CA GLY A 80 0.82 -1.08 6.89
C GLY A 80 1.89 -1.33 7.95
N PHE A 81 2.83 -2.25 7.71
CA PHE A 81 3.98 -2.46 8.59
C PHE A 81 4.88 -1.22 8.65
N ALA A 82 5.21 -0.64 7.48
CA ALA A 82 6.02 0.57 7.41
C ALA A 82 5.33 1.76 8.12
N ALA A 83 4.00 1.88 7.96
CA ALA A 83 3.21 2.89 8.68
C ALA A 83 3.32 2.74 10.21
N THR A 84 3.13 1.52 10.73
CA THR A 84 3.24 1.25 12.17
C THR A 84 4.64 1.52 12.69
N MET A 85 5.68 1.11 11.97
CA MET A 85 7.06 1.38 12.35
C MET A 85 7.36 2.88 12.38
N ALA A 86 6.93 3.63 11.36
CA ALA A 86 7.10 5.08 11.31
C ALA A 86 6.41 5.77 12.47
N LEU A 87 5.18 5.36 12.80
CA LEU A 87 4.43 5.89 13.94
C LEU A 87 5.14 5.63 15.27
N MET A 88 5.63 4.41 15.49
CA MET A 88 6.33 4.05 16.73
C MET A 88 7.63 4.84 16.90
N VAL A 89 8.40 5.03 15.82
CA VAL A 89 9.62 5.85 15.85
C VAL A 89 9.30 7.31 16.11
N ALA A 90 8.29 7.87 15.46
CA ALA A 90 7.88 9.25 15.65
C ALA A 90 7.44 9.51 17.10
N LEU A 91 6.55 8.67 17.64
CA LEU A 91 6.07 8.77 19.01
C LEU A 91 7.19 8.52 20.04
N GLY A 92 8.08 7.56 19.80
CA GLY A 92 9.22 7.28 20.68
C GLY A 92 10.18 8.46 20.75
N ASN A 93 10.45 9.12 19.62
CA ASN A 93 11.29 10.32 19.58
C ASN A 93 10.63 11.48 20.33
N VAL A 94 9.33 11.72 20.10
CA VAL A 94 8.58 12.76 20.83
C VAL A 94 8.55 12.48 22.33
N GLY A 95 8.29 11.24 22.74
CA GLY A 95 8.29 10.83 24.14
C GLY A 95 9.65 11.04 24.82
N SER A 96 10.74 10.72 24.12
CA SER A 96 12.11 10.96 24.59
C SER A 96 12.43 12.46 24.71
N LEU A 97 12.00 13.28 23.74
CA LEU A 97 12.19 14.73 23.77
C LEU A 97 11.40 15.39 24.92
N LEU A 98 10.15 14.98 25.12
CA LEU A 98 9.32 15.46 26.22
C LEU A 98 9.89 15.05 27.58
N ALA A 99 10.36 13.81 27.73
CA ALA A 99 11.02 13.34 28.95
C ALA A 99 12.34 14.08 29.23
N ALA A 100 13.04 14.51 28.19
CA ALA A 100 14.25 15.34 28.28
C ALA A 100 13.95 16.84 28.50
N GLY A 101 12.68 17.25 28.64
CA GLY A 101 12.28 18.64 28.86
C GLY A 101 12.52 19.56 27.66
N LYS A 102 12.73 19.01 26.46
CA LYS A 102 12.97 19.77 25.23
C LYS A 102 11.70 19.74 24.38
N THR A 103 11.06 20.89 24.21
CA THR A 103 10.00 21.03 23.20
C THR A 103 10.62 20.95 21.81
N PRO A 104 10.10 20.10 20.90
CA PRO A 104 10.51 20.18 19.50
C PRO A 104 10.07 21.55 18.95
N ASN A 105 11.05 22.34 18.50
CA ASN A 105 10.82 23.59 17.75
C ASN A 105 10.46 23.26 16.30
#